data_AF-A0A8C3UVP8-F1
#
_entry.id   AF-A0A8C3UVP8-F1
#
_cell.length_a   1.000
_cell.length_b   1.000
_cell.length_c   1.000
_cell.angle_alpha   90.00
_cell.angle_beta   90.00
_cell.angle_gamma   90.00
#
_symmetry.space_group_name_H-M   'P 1'
#
loop_
_entity.id
_entity.type
_entity.pdbx_description
1 polymer ?
#
loop_
_entity_poly.entity_id
_entity_poly.type
_entity_poly.pdbx_seq_one_letter_code
_entity_poly.pdbx_strand_id
1 'polypeptide(L)' 'HVRPLPREAACTYSGVRYERWILGGCPPGTDPSVTVPVALGCRCGRCPMAAADCAVLGLGPSFCGAPGGFGGS' A
#
# COMPACT_ATOMS: atom_id res chain seq x y z
N HIS A 1 -28.34 9.11 -9.32
CA HIS A 1 -28.08 10.33 -8.52
C HIS A 1 -26.57 10.54 -8.48
N VAL A 2 -26.03 11.50 -9.23
CA VAL A 2 -24.59 11.84 -9.19
C VAL A 2 -24.41 12.92 -8.13
N ARG A 3 -23.61 12.64 -7.09
CA ARG A 3 -23.30 13.62 -6.05
C ARG A 3 -22.03 14.37 -6.47
N PRO A 4 -22.03 15.72 -6.47
CA PRO A 4 -20.85 16.47 -6.83
C PRO A 4 -19.69 16.14 -5.88
N LEU A 5 -18.51 15.98 -6.47
CA LEU A 5 -17.30 15.56 -5.79
C LEU A 5 -16.64 16.78 -5.11
N PRO A 6 -16.11 16.66 -3.87
CA PRO A 6 -15.41 17.77 -3.24
C PRO A 6 -14.14 18.14 -4.00
N ARG A 7 -13.74 19.41 -3.93
CA ARG A 7 -12.56 19.98 -4.62
C ARG A 7 -11.23 19.27 -4.35
N GLU A 8 -11.11 18.62 -3.19
CA GLU A 8 -9.91 17.89 -2.73
C GLU A 8 -10.16 16.38 -2.77
N ALA A 9 -10.81 15.89 -3.82
CA ALA A 9 -11.11 14.48 -3.95
C ALA A 9 -10.04 13.72 -4.72
N ALA A 10 -9.64 12.60 -4.16
CA ALA A 10 -8.77 11.62 -4.79
C ALA A 10 -9.48 10.26 -4.86
N CYS A 11 -9.02 9.39 -5.76
CA CYS A 11 -9.38 7.99 -5.72
C CYS A 11 -8.62 7.35 -4.55
N THR A 12 -9.35 6.77 -3.60
CA THR A 12 -8.79 6.14 -2.40
C THR A 12 -9.53 4.85 -2.08
N TYR A 13 -8.98 4.07 -1.15
CA TYR A 13 -9.56 2.81 -0.70
C TYR A 13 -10.97 3.06 -0.12
N SER A 14 -11.97 2.33 -0.63
CA SER A 14 -13.30 2.27 0.00
C SER A 14 -13.29 1.32 1.21
N GLY A 15 -12.39 0.34 1.19
CA GLY A 15 -12.09 -0.58 2.27
C GLY A 15 -10.75 -1.27 2.05
N VAL A 16 -10.15 -1.77 3.12
CA VAL A 16 -8.84 -2.44 3.14
C VAL A 16 -8.95 -3.73 3.94
N ARG A 17 -8.34 -4.80 3.44
CA ARG A 17 -8.04 -6.02 4.21
C ARG A 17 -6.53 -6.14 4.38
N TYR A 18 -6.10 -6.74 5.47
CA TYR A 18 -4.69 -7.01 5.72
C TYR A 18 -4.39 -8.46 5.43
N GLU A 19 -3.40 -8.71 4.58
CA GLU A 19 -3.00 -10.05 4.16
C GLU A 19 -1.56 -10.30 4.61
N ARG A 20 -1.32 -11.49 5.20
CA ARG A 20 0.00 -11.86 5.72
C ARG A 20 0.74 -12.69 4.68
N TRP A 21 1.91 -12.22 4.26
CA TRP A 21 2.79 -12.86 3.29
C TRP A 21 4.08 -13.30 3.98
N ILE A 22 4.68 -14.39 3.53
CA ILE A 22 5.95 -14.90 4.05
C ILE A 22 7.05 -14.59 3.05
N LEU A 23 8.04 -13.79 3.45
CA LEU A 23 9.19 -13.46 2.62
C LEU A 23 10.22 -14.59 2.61
N GLY A 24 10.75 -14.89 1.43
CA GLY A 24 11.89 -15.80 1.27
C GLY A 24 13.21 -15.08 1.55
N GLY A 25 14.22 -15.82 2.01
CA GLY A 25 15.59 -15.32 2.15
C GLY A 25 15.89 -14.58 3.46
N CYS A 26 14.98 -14.59 4.44
CA CYS A 26 15.26 -14.08 5.77
C CYS A 26 16.16 -15.04 6.58
N PRO A 27 17.10 -14.51 7.39
CA PRO A 27 17.96 -15.33 8.24
C PRO A 27 17.18 -16.06 9.34
N PRO A 28 17.72 -17.19 9.86
CA PRO A 28 17.06 -17.97 10.90
C PRO A 28 16.88 -17.16 12.19
N GLY A 29 15.71 -17.25 12.80
CA GLY A 29 15.35 -16.50 14.02
C GLY A 29 14.66 -15.15 13.77
N THR A 30 14.59 -14.69 12.52
CA THR A 30 13.79 -13.51 12.14
C THR A 30 12.38 -13.95 11.74
N ASP A 31 11.34 -13.19 12.12
CA ASP A 31 9.99 -13.39 11.60
C ASP A 31 9.92 -12.88 10.14
N PRO A 32 9.78 -13.77 9.13
CA PRO A 32 9.71 -13.38 7.72
C PRO A 32 8.33 -12.86 7.32
N SER A 33 7.38 -12.75 8.25
CA SER A 33 6.01 -12.39 7.92
C SER A 33 5.83 -10.88 7.76
N VAL A 34 5.23 -10.48 6.63
CA VAL A 34 4.89 -9.10 6.32
C VAL A 34 3.39 -9.00 6.10
N THR A 35 2.78 -7.95 6.64
CA THR A 35 1.35 -7.71 6.48
C THR A 35 1.14 -6.58 5.49
N VAL A 36 0.47 -6.85 4.37
CA VAL A 36 0.23 -5.87 3.30
C VAL A 36 -1.26 -5.49 3.24
N PRO A 37 -1.57 -4.20 2.99
CA PRO A 37 -2.95 -3.77 2.79
C PRO A 37 -3.41 -4.08 1.36
N VAL A 38 -4.55 -4.74 1.24
CA VAL A 38 -5.20 -5.04 -0.06
C VAL A 38 -6.53 -4.30 -0.13
N ALA A 39 -6.69 -3.53 -1.21
CA ALA A 39 -7.90 -2.78 -1.47
C ALA A 39 -9.09 -3.72 -1.72
N LEU A 40 -10.19 -3.51 -0.99
CA LEU A 40 -11.48 -4.19 -1.25
C LEU A 40 -12.31 -3.47 -2.31
N GLY A 41 -11.99 -2.19 -2.55
CA GLY A 41 -12.62 -1.37 -3.57
C GLY A 41 -12.09 0.06 -3.53
N CYS A 42 -12.60 0.88 -4.44
CA CYS A 42 -12.18 2.26 -4.61
C CYS A 42 -13.38 3.20 -4.43
N ARG A 43 -13.11 4.41 -3.93
CA ARG A 43 -14.06 5.52 -3.89
C ARG A 43 -13.35 6.83 -4.19
N CYS A 44 -14.09 7.77 -4.77
CA CYS A 44 -13.61 9.15 -4.91
C CYS A 44 -14.11 9.96 -3.72
N GLY A 45 -13.19 10.57 -2.98
CA GLY A 45 -13.50 11.36 -1.81
C GLY A 45 -12.25 11.97 -1.20
N ARG A 46 -12.37 12.53 -0.01
CA ARG A 46 -11.22 13.11 0.68
C ARG A 46 -10.21 12.01 1.01
N CYS A 47 -8.93 12.30 0.80
CA CYS A 47 -7.85 11.37 1.13
C CYS A 47 -7.84 11.06 2.65
N PRO A 48 -7.87 9.78 3.05
CA PRO A 48 -7.92 9.38 4.45
C PRO A 48 -6.51 9.43 5.07
N MET A 49 -6.13 10.58 5.60
CA MET A 49 -4.79 10.81 6.20
C MET A 49 -4.42 9.82 7.32
N ALA A 50 -5.40 9.21 7.98
CA ALA A 50 -5.16 8.20 9.02
C ALA A 50 -4.71 6.83 8.47
N ALA A 51 -4.91 6.58 7.17
CA ALA A 51 -4.65 5.28 6.54
C ALA A 51 -3.80 5.37 5.26
N ALA A 52 -3.56 6.58 4.73
CA ALA A 52 -2.82 6.79 3.50
C ALA A 52 -2.05 8.10 3.53
N ASP A 53 -0.85 8.09 2.95
CA ASP A 53 -0.03 9.28 2.76
C ASP A 53 -0.59 10.13 1.62
N CYS A 54 -1.17 11.28 1.96
CA CYS A 54 -1.78 12.19 0.99
C CYS A 54 -0.71 13.08 0.34
N ALA A 55 0.02 12.52 -0.63
CA ALA A 55 1.05 13.20 -1.41
C ALA A 55 0.65 13.38 -2.89
N VAL A 56 1.33 14.29 -3.59
CA VAL A 56 1.17 14.46 -5.05
C VAL A 56 1.80 13.29 -5.82
N LEU A 57 2.92 12.77 -5.34
CA LEU A 57 3.63 11.65 -5.92
C LEU A 57 4.27 10.80 -4.81
N GLY A 58 4.30 9.48 -5.01
CA GLY A 58 5.09 8.54 -4.19
C GLY A 58 6.21 7.89 -5.02
N LEU A 59 6.93 6.93 -4.42
CA LEU A 59 7.97 6.15 -5.11
C LEU A 59 7.40 5.11 -6.10
N GLY A 60 6.09 4.85 -6.01
CA GLY A 60 5.40 3.84 -6.80
C GLY A 60 5.32 2.49 -6.08
N PRO A 61 4.28 1.69 -6.35
CA PRO A 61 3.99 0.45 -5.61
C PRO A 61 5.00 -0.68 -5.85
N SER A 62 5.81 -0.58 -6.91
CA SER A 62 6.82 -1.57 -7.30
C SER A 62 8.25 -1.18 -6.95
N PHE A 63 8.45 -0.05 -6.26
CA PHE A 63 9.78 0.40 -5.89
C PHE A 63 10.38 -0.48 -4.78
N CYS A 64 11.64 -0.89 -4.95
CA CYS A 64 12.44 -1.60 -3.95
C CYS A 64 13.81 -0.93 -3.82
N GLY A 65 14.21 -0.57 -2.60
CA GLY A 65 15.42 0.22 -2.33
C GLY A 65 16.70 -0.59 -2.13
N ALA A 66 16.65 -1.92 -2.13
CA ALA A 66 17.84 -2.74 -1.94
C ALA A 66 18.64 -2.84 -3.25
N PRO A 67 19.94 -2.48 -3.27
CA PRO A 67 20.79 -2.77 -4.42
C PRO A 67 20.98 -4.29 -4.51
N GLY A 68 20.45 -4.91 -5.58
CA GLY A 68 20.67 -6.32 -5.90
C GLY A 68 19.48 -7.28 -5.75
N GLY A 69 18.36 -6.86 -5.16
CA GLY A 69 17.22 -7.77 -4.94
C GLY A 69 17.55 -8.90 -3.97
N PHE A 70 16.53 -9.52 -3.38
CA PHE A 70 16.71 -10.66 -2.48
C PHE A 70 17.14 -11.90 -3.29
N GLY A 71 18.44 -12.03 -3.55
CA GLY A 71 19.01 -13.09 -4.38
C GLY A 71 20.51 -12.94 -4.57
N GLY A 72 21.26 -12.83 -3.47
CA GLY A 72 22.72 -12.94 -3.47
C GLY A 72 23.15 -14.35 -3.09
N SER A 73 23.64 -15.12 -4.05
CA SER A 73 24.55 -16.26 -3.88
C SER A 73 25.47 -16.31 -5.09
#